data_AF-A0A452XST1-F1
#
_entry.id   AF-A0A452XST1-F1
#
_cell.length_a   1.000
_cell.length_b   1.000
_cell.length_c   1.000
_cell.angle_alpha   90.00
_cell.angle_beta   90.00
_cell.angle_gamma   90.00
#
_symmetry.space_group_name_H-M   'P 1'
#
loop_
_entity.id
_entity.type
_entity.pdbx_description
1 polymer ?
#
loop_
_entity_poly.entity_id
_entity_poly.type
_entity_poly.pdbx_seq_one_letter_code
_entity_poly.pdbx_strand_id
1 'polypeptide(L)'
;IPPGLTHNYFRFREYDHSSMMDYSPCDYAFLVDRTNYTFRRSDLLRDTLRTSPVWLDWAIRGAGGADSASLSCAQANETKKYACLSNQSYCVDATNGPGYNCNCSEGYEGNAYLVDGCTSKTDALLNYNDLIFFTGLLVS
;
A
#
# COMPACT_ATOMS: atom_id res chain seq x y z
N ILE A 1 -2.72 -1.75 -8.72
CA ILE A 1 -2.50 -0.41 -9.32
C ILE A 1 -2.11 -0.58 -10.78
N PRO A 2 -2.62 0.22 -11.75
CA PRO A 2 -2.14 0.16 -13.13
C PRO A 2 -0.61 0.37 -13.21
N PRO A 3 0.11 -0.40 -14.03
CA PRO A 3 1.55 -0.20 -14.23
C PRO A 3 1.87 1.26 -14.56
N GLY A 4 2.87 1.84 -13.89
CA GLY A 4 3.35 3.21 -14.16
C GLY A 4 2.64 4.35 -13.40
N LEU A 5 1.64 4.06 -12.57
CA LEU A 5 1.02 5.08 -11.73
C LEU A 5 1.97 5.48 -10.58
N THR A 6 2.46 6.72 -10.59
CA THR A 6 3.36 7.25 -9.55
C THR A 6 2.63 8.13 -8.54
N HIS A 7 1.53 8.77 -8.94
CA HIS A 7 0.78 9.72 -8.12
C HIS A 7 -0.72 9.63 -8.44
N ASN A 8 -1.56 9.82 -7.43
CA ASN A 8 -2.99 10.05 -7.57
C ASN A 8 -3.31 11.42 -6.99
N TYR A 9 -3.96 12.29 -7.77
CA TYR A 9 -4.45 13.57 -7.26
C TYR A 9 -5.92 13.72 -7.59
N PHE A 10 -6.69 14.20 -6.62
CA PHE A 10 -8.09 14.57 -6.78
C PHE A 10 -8.17 16.09 -6.67
N ARG A 11 -8.84 16.73 -7.63
CA ARG A 11 -9.04 18.19 -7.63
C ARG A 11 -10.54 18.46 -7.67
N PHE A 12 -11.05 19.02 -6.58
CA PHE A 12 -12.38 19.61 -6.54
C PHE A 12 -12.30 21.07 -6.98
N ARG A 13 -13.35 21.55 -7.64
CA ARG A 13 -13.52 22.96 -8.00
C ARG A 13 -14.74 23.47 -7.28
N GLU A 14 -14.75 24.76 -6.97
CA GLU A 14 -15.93 25.40 -6.42
C GLU A 14 -16.97 25.58 -7.53
N TYR A 15 -18.21 25.20 -7.24
CA TYR A 15 -19.36 25.40 -8.10
C TYR A 15 -20.61 25.58 -7.24
N ASP A 16 -21.64 26.22 -7.79
CA ASP A 16 -22.93 26.33 -7.10
C ASP A 16 -23.60 24.95 -7.05
N HIS A 17 -23.68 24.41 -5.84
CA HIS A 17 -24.21 23.10 -5.50
C HIS A 17 -25.51 23.21 -4.67
N SER A 18 -26.07 24.41 -4.49
CA SER A 18 -27.23 24.64 -3.62
C SER A 18 -28.45 23.74 -3.91
N SER A 19 -28.67 23.37 -5.18
CA SER A 19 -29.78 22.52 -5.62
C SER A 19 -29.65 21.02 -5.31
N MET A 20 -28.50 20.58 -4.80
CA MET A 20 -28.18 19.15 -4.55
C MET A 20 -27.75 18.86 -3.11
N MET A 21 -27.87 19.84 -2.22
CA MET A 21 -27.55 19.72 -0.80
C MET A 21 -28.29 18.58 -0.10
N ASP A 22 -29.49 18.22 -0.56
CA ASP A 22 -30.31 17.15 0.03
C ASP A 22 -29.76 15.73 -0.21
N TYR A 23 -28.87 15.52 -1.18
CA TYR A 23 -28.37 14.18 -1.52
C TYR A 23 -26.86 14.08 -1.85
N SER A 24 -26.14 15.20 -1.99
CA SER A 24 -24.70 15.19 -2.28
C SER A 24 -23.99 16.42 -1.68
N PRO A 25 -24.14 16.72 -0.38
CA PRO A 25 -23.74 18.00 0.25
C PRO A 25 -22.24 18.34 0.16
N CYS A 26 -21.38 17.37 -0.17
CA CYS A 26 -19.98 17.61 -0.45
C CYS A 26 -19.50 16.70 -1.59
N ASP A 27 -18.38 17.05 -2.20
CA ASP A 27 -17.68 16.17 -3.11
C ASP A 27 -16.78 15.19 -2.35
N TYR A 28 -16.77 13.93 -2.77
CA TYR A 28 -15.95 12.88 -2.18
C TYR A 28 -15.15 12.13 -3.24
N ALA A 29 -13.93 11.75 -2.90
CA ALA A 29 -13.10 10.86 -3.70
C ALA A 29 -12.44 9.82 -2.80
N PHE A 30 -12.38 8.58 -3.27
CA PHE A 30 -11.77 7.48 -2.56
C PHE A 30 -11.24 6.44 -3.56
N LEU A 31 -10.27 5.66 -3.13
CA LEU A 31 -9.70 4.58 -3.93
C LEU A 31 -10.50 3.30 -3.68
N VAL A 32 -10.75 2.56 -4.76
CA VAL A 32 -11.45 1.27 -4.71
C VAL A 32 -10.78 0.28 -5.65
N ASP A 33 -10.87 -1.00 -5.32
CA ASP A 33 -10.58 -2.06 -6.28
C ASP A 33 -11.68 -2.08 -7.36
N ARG A 34 -11.26 -2.04 -8.63
CA ARG A 34 -12.11 -2.08 -9.81
C ARG A 34 -13.08 -3.28 -9.80
N THR A 35 -12.65 -4.41 -9.26
CA THR A 35 -13.43 -5.65 -9.26
C THR A 35 -14.34 -5.79 -8.04
N ASN A 36 -14.08 -5.02 -6.98
CA ASN A 36 -14.76 -5.13 -5.69
C ASN A 36 -15.65 -3.92 -5.37
N TYR A 37 -15.95 -3.08 -6.38
CA TYR A 37 -16.78 -1.89 -6.20
C TYR A 37 -17.86 -1.78 -7.26
N THR A 38 -19.09 -1.57 -6.80
CA THR A 38 -20.23 -1.20 -7.63
C THR A 38 -20.83 0.07 -7.05
N PHE A 39 -20.89 1.13 -7.87
CA PHE A 39 -21.47 2.40 -7.46
C PHE A 39 -22.96 2.25 -7.15
N ARG A 40 -23.41 2.87 -6.05
CA ARG A 40 -24.82 3.03 -5.69
C ARG A 40 -25.13 4.49 -5.46
N ARG A 41 -26.37 4.92 -5.73
CA ARG A 41 -26.80 6.31 -5.46
C ARG A 41 -26.63 6.72 -3.99
N SER A 42 -26.78 5.77 -3.07
CA SER A 42 -26.53 5.97 -1.64
C SER A 42 -25.11 6.43 -1.32
N ASP A 43 -24.15 6.17 -2.22
CA ASP A 43 -22.74 6.48 -1.99
C ASP A 43 -22.48 8.00 -2.05
N LEU A 44 -23.41 8.77 -2.65
CA LEU A 44 -23.41 10.24 -2.65
C LEU A 44 -23.72 10.83 -1.26
N LEU A 45 -24.43 10.08 -0.41
CA LEU A 45 -24.74 10.50 0.97
C LEU A 45 -23.56 10.30 1.93
N ARG A 46 -22.44 9.74 1.45
CA ARG A 46 -21.26 9.33 2.21
C ARG A 46 -21.60 8.59 3.51
N ASP A 47 -21.57 7.26 3.41
CA ASP A 47 -21.45 6.42 4.59
C ASP A 47 -20.00 6.41 5.09
N THR A 48 -19.71 7.06 6.22
CA THR A 48 -18.37 7.11 6.82
C THR A 48 -17.91 5.78 7.40
N LEU A 49 -18.81 4.83 7.59
CA LEU A 49 -18.51 3.49 8.08
C LEU A 49 -18.14 2.53 6.95
N ARG A 50 -18.48 2.88 5.71
CA ARG A 50 -18.15 2.08 4.54
C ARG A 50 -16.69 2.28 4.15
N THR A 51 -15.87 1.28 4.40
CA THR A 51 -14.50 1.19 3.91
C THR A 51 -14.47 0.34 2.62
N SER A 52 -13.47 0.59 1.77
CA SER A 52 -13.20 -0.24 0.61
C SER A 52 -11.77 -0.76 0.70
N PRO A 53 -11.54 -2.08 0.60
CA PRO A 53 -10.20 -2.61 0.60
C PRO A 53 -9.48 -2.19 -0.68
N VAL A 54 -8.22 -1.75 -0.53
CA VAL A 54 -7.37 -1.37 -1.66
C VAL A 54 -6.03 -2.09 -1.50
N TRP A 55 -5.61 -2.77 -2.56
CA TRP A 55 -4.30 -3.38 -2.65
C TRP A 55 -3.33 -2.43 -3.34
N LEU A 56 -2.42 -1.88 -2.56
CA LEU A 56 -1.37 -1.00 -3.06
C LEU A 56 -0.15 -1.86 -3.42
N ASP A 57 0.19 -1.89 -4.71
CA ASP A 57 1.52 -2.33 -5.11
C ASP A 57 2.46 -1.14 -4.97
N TRP A 58 3.60 -1.34 -4.34
CA TRP A 58 4.53 -0.26 -4.00
C TRP A 58 5.96 -0.65 -4.35
N ALA A 59 6.88 0.29 -4.26
CA ALA A 59 8.31 0.07 -4.49
C ALA A 59 9.11 1.10 -3.70
N ILE A 60 10.23 0.69 -3.12
CA ILE A 60 11.21 1.60 -2.55
C ILE A 60 11.92 2.30 -3.71
N ARG A 61 11.80 3.63 -3.72
CA ARG A 61 12.34 4.50 -4.76
C ARG A 61 13.19 5.60 -4.14
N GLY A 62 14.12 6.15 -4.92
CA GLY A 62 14.94 7.26 -4.48
C GLY A 62 14.07 8.47 -4.11
N ALA A 63 14.44 9.17 -3.03
CA ALA A 63 13.62 10.20 -2.38
C ALA A 63 13.42 11.52 -3.18
N GLY A 64 13.89 11.59 -4.44
CA GLY A 64 13.97 12.83 -5.23
C GLY A 64 15.07 13.78 -4.73
N GLY A 65 15.89 14.32 -5.65
CA GLY A 65 17.08 15.14 -5.36
C GLY A 65 18.39 14.60 -5.99
N ALA A 66 19.56 15.07 -5.56
CA ALA A 66 20.84 14.58 -6.13
C ALA A 66 21.06 13.06 -5.92
N ASP A 67 20.40 12.46 -4.92
CA ASP A 67 20.44 11.02 -4.59
C ASP A 67 19.18 10.26 -5.10
N SER A 68 18.62 10.67 -6.24
CA SER A 68 17.31 10.20 -6.77
C SER A 68 17.27 8.77 -7.33
N ALA A 69 18.41 8.08 -7.45
CA ALA A 69 18.43 6.82 -8.18
C ALA A 69 17.56 5.77 -7.45
N SER A 70 16.50 5.32 -8.11
CA SER A 70 15.74 4.16 -7.64
C SER A 70 16.57 2.93 -7.92
N LEU A 71 17.06 2.31 -6.85
CA LEU A 71 18.01 1.20 -6.92
C LEU A 71 17.29 -0.10 -7.25
N SER A 72 17.96 -0.98 -7.99
CA SER A 72 17.60 -2.41 -8.03
C SER A 72 17.99 -3.09 -6.72
N CYS A 73 17.54 -4.32 -6.52
CA CYS A 73 17.95 -5.15 -5.39
C CYS A 73 19.46 -5.30 -5.26
N ALA A 74 20.13 -5.58 -6.38
CA ALA A 74 21.57 -5.77 -6.41
C ALA A 74 22.30 -4.50 -5.94
N GLN A 75 21.85 -3.33 -6.40
CA GLN A 75 22.43 -2.05 -6.01
C GLN A 75 22.09 -1.69 -4.56
N ALA A 76 20.85 -1.93 -4.12
CA ALA A 76 20.38 -1.56 -2.80
C ALA A 76 21.11 -2.33 -1.69
N ASN A 77 21.43 -3.60 -1.92
CA ASN A 77 22.14 -4.47 -0.97
C ASN A 77 23.56 -3.98 -0.66
N GLU A 78 24.17 -3.20 -1.55
CA GLU A 78 25.48 -2.60 -1.34
C GLU A 78 25.42 -1.28 -0.55
N THR A 79 24.21 -0.77 -0.30
CA THR A 79 24.00 0.52 0.38
C THR A 79 23.73 0.34 1.87
N LYS A 80 24.12 1.36 2.65
CA LYS A 80 23.72 1.46 4.06
C LYS A 80 22.22 1.76 4.28
N LYS A 81 21.45 1.95 3.19
CA LYS A 81 20.02 2.28 3.20
C LYS A 81 19.17 1.09 2.69
N TYR A 82 19.72 -0.12 2.71
CA TYR A 82 18.97 -1.32 2.37
C TYR A 82 17.81 -1.53 3.34
N ALA A 83 16.61 -1.72 2.80
CA ALA A 83 15.38 -1.70 3.61
C ALA A 83 14.88 -3.08 4.03
N CYS A 84 15.40 -4.16 3.46
CA CYS A 84 14.99 -5.52 3.84
C CYS A 84 15.79 -5.93 5.08
N LEU A 85 15.23 -5.68 6.27
CA LEU A 85 15.95 -5.80 7.53
C LEU A 85 15.79 -7.18 8.20
N SER A 86 14.75 -7.94 7.81
CA SER A 86 14.54 -9.26 8.40
C SER A 86 15.51 -10.29 7.83
N ASN A 87 16.09 -11.14 8.70
CA ASN A 87 16.98 -12.22 8.28
C ASN A 87 16.30 -13.25 7.35
N GLN A 88 14.98 -13.42 7.50
CA GLN A 88 14.18 -14.36 6.71
C GLN A 88 13.41 -13.61 5.62
N SER A 89 14.07 -12.63 5.01
CA SER A 89 13.54 -11.86 3.89
C SER A 89 14.50 -11.84 2.71
N TYR A 90 13.96 -11.51 1.55
CA TYR A 90 14.72 -11.31 0.33
C TYR A 90 14.16 -10.11 -0.44
N CYS A 91 15.03 -9.53 -1.28
CA CYS A 91 14.66 -8.43 -2.14
C CYS A 91 14.12 -8.93 -3.48
N VAL A 92 13.12 -8.22 -4.01
CA VAL A 92 12.59 -8.41 -5.36
C VAL A 92 12.55 -7.09 -6.11
N ASP A 93 13.05 -7.06 -7.35
CA ASP A 93 12.95 -5.88 -8.19
C ASP A 93 11.48 -5.59 -8.51
N ALA A 94 11.11 -4.31 -8.49
CA ALA A 94 9.74 -3.90 -8.75
C ALA A 94 9.35 -4.20 -10.20
N THR A 95 8.19 -4.82 -10.39
CA THR A 95 7.66 -5.12 -11.73
C THR A 95 6.94 -3.94 -12.36
N ASN A 96 6.53 -2.96 -11.55
CA ASN A 96 5.75 -1.78 -11.95
C ASN A 96 6.58 -0.48 -11.92
N GLY A 97 7.77 -0.54 -12.51
CA GLY A 97 8.70 0.59 -12.64
C GLY A 97 9.96 0.44 -11.78
N PRO A 98 10.80 1.49 -11.67
CA PRO A 98 12.05 1.41 -10.92
C PRO A 98 11.87 1.15 -9.42
N GLY A 99 12.89 0.60 -8.78
CA GLY A 99 12.93 0.33 -7.36
C GLY A 99 12.81 -1.17 -7.03
N TYR A 100 12.63 -1.46 -5.75
CA TYR A 100 12.54 -2.83 -5.24
C TYR A 100 11.59 -2.93 -4.05
N ASN A 101 11.21 -4.17 -3.70
CA ASN A 101 10.45 -4.53 -2.50
C ASN A 101 11.16 -5.61 -1.69
N CYS A 102 10.67 -5.85 -0.48
CA CYS A 102 11.14 -6.88 0.43
C CYS A 102 10.00 -7.87 0.70
N ASN A 103 10.27 -9.16 0.52
CA ASN A 103 9.34 -10.24 0.81
C ASN A 103 9.95 -11.18 1.84
N CYS A 104 9.12 -11.80 2.68
CA CYS A 104 9.56 -12.91 3.52
C CYS A 104 9.86 -14.14 2.66
N SER A 105 10.94 -14.84 3.00
CA SER A 105 11.37 -16.08 2.36
C SER A 105 10.29 -17.17 2.46
N GLU A 106 10.39 -18.18 1.59
CA GLU A 106 9.47 -19.32 1.63
C GLU A 106 9.45 -19.97 3.03
N GLY A 107 8.26 -20.22 3.55
CA GLY A 107 8.06 -20.73 4.92
C GLY A 107 7.89 -19.65 6.00
N TYR A 108 8.08 -18.37 5.67
CA TYR A 108 7.97 -17.24 6.61
C TYR A 108 6.85 -16.26 6.21
N GLU A 109 6.34 -15.51 7.18
CA GLU A 109 5.36 -14.43 6.98
C GLU A 109 5.58 -13.28 7.98
N GLY A 110 4.95 -12.13 7.73
CA GLY A 110 5.11 -10.92 8.55
C GLY A 110 5.66 -9.73 7.77
N ASN A 111 6.48 -8.91 8.41
CA ASN A 111 6.98 -7.65 7.86
C ASN A 111 8.50 -7.71 7.60
N ALA A 112 8.88 -7.87 6.33
CA ALA A 112 10.27 -7.96 5.88
C ALA A 112 11.12 -6.69 6.13
N TYR A 113 10.47 -5.56 6.41
CA TYR A 113 11.11 -4.26 6.65
C TYR A 113 11.51 -4.06 8.12
N LEU A 114 11.19 -5.01 9.00
CA LEU A 114 11.56 -5.00 10.41
C LEU A 114 12.60 -6.08 10.70
N VAL A 115 13.54 -5.79 11.60
CA VAL A 115 14.46 -6.81 12.15
C VAL A 115 13.63 -7.92 12.78
N ASP A 116 13.89 -9.16 12.41
CA ASP A 116 13.13 -10.36 12.83
C ASP A 116 11.61 -10.29 12.56
N GLY A 117 11.18 -9.42 11.65
CA GLY A 117 9.75 -9.25 11.32
C GLY A 117 9.13 -10.35 10.47
N CYS A 118 9.95 -11.19 9.81
CA CYS A 118 9.51 -12.42 9.17
C CYS A 118 9.67 -13.60 10.12
N THR A 119 8.57 -14.19 10.55
CA THR A 119 8.51 -15.33 11.48
C THR A 119 8.03 -16.60 10.76
N SER A 120 8.37 -17.78 11.30
CA SER A 120 7.96 -19.04 10.69
C SER A 120 6.44 -19.14 10.68
N LYS A 121 5.86 -19.59 9.56
CA LYS A 121 4.43 -19.86 9.48
C LYS A 121 3.96 -20.87 10.52
N THR A 122 4.83 -21.78 10.95
CA THR A 122 4.52 -22.71 12.06
C THR A 122 4.34 -21.98 13.39
N ASP A 123 5.11 -20.92 13.63
CA ASP A 123 5.02 -20.12 14.86
C ASP A 123 3.74 -19.27 14.85
N ALA A 124 3.33 -18.78 13.67
CA ALA A 124 2.05 -18.11 13.49
C ALA A 124 0.84 -19.05 13.70
N LEU A 125 0.93 -20.31 13.24
CA LEU A 125 -0.11 -21.32 13.44
C LEU A 125 -0.21 -21.82 14.90
N LEU A 126 0.84 -21.68 15.70
CA LEU A 126 0.78 -21.91 17.16
C LEU A 126 0.11 -20.77 17.93
N ASN A 127 -0.12 -19.62 17.28
CA ASN A 127 -0.86 -18.45 17.81
C ASN A 127 -2.23 -18.26 17.12
N TYR A 128 -2.87 -19.35 16.66
CA TYR A 128 -4.15 -19.32 15.91
C TYR A 128 -5.35 -18.66 16.65
N ASN A 129 -5.19 -18.24 17.90
CA ASN A 129 -6.18 -17.42 18.62
C ASN A 129 -6.04 -15.90 18.38
N ASP A 130 -4.99 -15.43 17.70
CA ASP A 130 -4.72 -14.01 17.43
C ASP A 130 -4.88 -13.63 15.94
N LEU A 131 -5.75 -14.31 15.20
CA LEU A 131 -6.13 -13.97 13.81
C LEU A 131 -6.87 -12.61 13.75
N ILE A 132 -6.13 -11.52 13.96
CA ILE A 132 -6.52 -10.16 13.58
C ILE A 132 -5.59 -9.74 12.44
N PHE A 133 -6.14 -9.86 11.24
CA PHE A 133 -5.95 -9.03 10.05
C PHE A 133 -4.54 -8.53 9.72
N PHE A 134 -4.16 -8.69 8.45
CA PHE A 134 -3.19 -7.84 7.75
C PHE A 134 -3.53 -6.35 7.99
N THR A 135 -3.08 -5.79 9.11
CA THR A 135 -3.09 -4.35 9.34
C THR A 135 -2.02 -3.78 8.44
N GLY A 136 -2.47 -2.83 7.61
CA GLY A 136 -1.66 -2.17 6.61
C GLY A 136 -0.29 -1.75 7.14
N LEU A 137 0.65 -1.81 6.22
CA LEU A 137 1.99 -1.26 6.31
C LEU A 137 1.94 0.17 6.90
N LEU A 138 2.09 0.28 8.23
CA LEU A 138 2.43 1.54 8.88
C LEU A 138 3.93 1.72 8.69
N VAL A 139 4.29 2.39 7.60
CA VAL A 139 5.61 3.01 7.46
C VAL A 139 5.52 4.34 8.20
N SER A 140 6.08 4.41 9.40
CA SER A 140 6.34 5.65 10.14
C SER A 140 7.54 6.39 9.59
#